data_AF-A0A353JAT8-F1
#
_entry.id   AF-A0A353JAT8-F1
#
_cell.length_a   1.000
_cell.length_b   1.000
_cell.length_c   1.000
_cell.angle_alpha   90.00
_cell.angle_beta   90.00
_cell.angle_gamma   90.00
#
_symmetry.space_group_name_H-M   'P 1'
#
loop_
_entity.id
_entity.type
_entity.pdbx_description
1 polymer ?
#
loop_
_entity_poly.entity_id
_entity_poly.type
_entity_poly.pdbx_seq_one_letter_code
_entity_poly.pdbx_strand_id
1 'polypeptide(L)'
;MLVVLTYMISAWRNKQIASLWFFIAVCVCLLIAALIELKAFFFEVLVIYGWYLICYKKSKKELLLNIILIALAVLVSVIGLSIMYREYPNFKGYMSIDGIKDQLFGNGYTGQGDLNRFTGIFTIESKFFNHDFIKTMFGVGLGNASESSILGTTLFYDTYANSNYKWFVATYMFTQTGVFGLILYLSTFLFLFFKKKENDKYRMNTQIMCLLALLLVFYNDTFLTDAGYLVYFALAGGFVKSKVSEENKMIIQHN
;
A
#
# COMPACT_ATOMS: atom_id res chain seq x y z
N MET A 1 -4.45 7.28 -5.82
CA MET A 1 -4.72 8.19 -4.68
C MET A 1 -3.54 8.30 -3.71
N LEU A 2 -2.91 7.18 -3.30
CA LEU A 2 -1.76 7.18 -2.37
C LEU A 2 -0.57 8.04 -2.79
N VAL A 3 -0.12 7.88 -4.03
CA VAL A 3 1.01 8.67 -4.59
C VAL A 3 0.68 10.16 -4.56
N VAL A 4 -0.57 10.52 -4.90
CA VAL A 4 -1.05 11.92 -4.89
C VAL A 4 -1.02 12.48 -3.48
N LEU A 5 -1.64 11.81 -2.50
CA LEU A 5 -1.65 12.32 -1.11
C LEU A 5 -0.24 12.42 -0.52
N THR A 6 0.60 11.43 -0.79
CA THR A 6 2.00 11.41 -0.33
C THR A 6 2.81 12.57 -0.94
N TYR A 7 2.58 12.90 -2.21
CA TYR A 7 3.18 14.08 -2.82
C TYR A 7 2.62 15.38 -2.23
N MET A 8 1.30 15.48 -2.11
CA MET A 8 0.61 16.69 -1.64
C MET A 8 1.01 17.05 -0.20
N ILE A 9 1.17 16.07 0.69
CA ILE A 9 1.62 16.33 2.07
C ILE A 9 3.06 16.88 2.11
N SER A 10 3.94 16.40 1.22
CA SER A 10 5.31 16.93 1.11
C SER A 10 5.35 18.32 0.47
N ALA A 11 4.57 18.54 -0.59
CA ALA A 11 4.45 19.86 -1.21
C ALA A 11 3.89 20.89 -0.22
N TRP A 12 2.84 20.53 0.54
CA TRP A 12 2.25 21.38 1.57
C TRP A 12 3.25 21.70 2.67
N ARG A 13 3.96 20.68 3.19
CA ARG A 13 5.03 20.86 4.19
C ARG A 13 6.12 21.79 3.70
N ASN A 14 6.53 21.67 2.44
CA ASN A 14 7.56 22.51 1.83
C ASN A 14 7.02 23.90 1.42
N LYS A 15 5.78 24.24 1.82
CA LYS A 15 5.09 25.50 1.49
C LYS A 15 4.99 25.78 -0.01
N GLN A 16 5.01 24.72 -0.83
CA GLN A 16 4.87 24.81 -2.29
C GLN A 16 3.39 24.93 -2.70
N ILE A 17 2.47 24.52 -1.83
CA ILE A 17 1.02 24.64 -2.05
C ILE A 17 0.35 25.22 -0.80
N ALA A 18 -0.77 25.92 -1.01
CA ALA A 18 -1.60 26.42 0.07
C ALA A 18 -2.35 25.28 0.79
N SER A 19 -2.64 25.45 2.08
CA SER A 19 -3.37 24.46 2.90
C SER A 19 -4.72 24.08 2.32
N LEU A 20 -5.40 25.02 1.64
CA LEU A 20 -6.68 24.77 0.98
C LEU A 20 -6.56 23.68 -0.12
N TRP A 21 -5.52 23.72 -0.94
CA TRP A 21 -5.34 22.75 -2.03
C TRP A 21 -5.00 21.36 -1.50
N PHE A 22 -4.18 21.29 -0.44
CA PHE A 22 -3.94 20.04 0.26
C PHE A 22 -5.25 19.46 0.84
N PHE A 23 -6.05 20.31 1.47
CA PHE A 23 -7.34 19.93 2.05
C PHE A 23 -8.32 19.39 1.01
N ILE A 24 -8.48 20.10 -0.11
CA ILE A 24 -9.33 19.66 -1.22
C ILE A 24 -8.88 18.27 -1.71
N ALA A 25 -7.57 18.06 -1.89
CA ALA A 25 -7.06 16.77 -2.32
C ALA A 25 -7.36 15.63 -1.33
N VAL A 26 -7.21 15.87 -0.02
CA VAL A 26 -7.56 14.89 1.03
C VAL A 26 -9.05 14.58 0.99
N CYS A 27 -9.92 15.59 0.97
CA CYS A 27 -11.37 15.41 0.96
C CYS A 27 -11.85 14.67 -0.29
N VAL A 28 -11.35 15.03 -1.47
CA VAL A 28 -11.66 14.34 -2.73
C VAL A 28 -11.20 12.89 -2.67
N CYS A 29 -10.00 12.61 -2.15
CA CYS A 29 -9.54 11.24 -2.02
C CYS A 29 -10.41 10.43 -1.04
N LEU A 30 -10.76 10.98 0.12
CA LEU A 30 -11.63 10.29 1.08
C LEU A 30 -13.04 10.08 0.54
N LEU A 31 -13.58 11.05 -0.21
CA LEU A 31 -14.87 10.91 -0.87
C LEU A 31 -14.84 9.80 -1.93
N ILE A 32 -13.83 9.79 -2.81
CA ILE A 32 -13.67 8.72 -3.81
C ILE A 32 -13.57 7.37 -3.10
N ALA A 33 -12.73 7.26 -2.06
CA ALA A 33 -12.58 6.01 -1.31
C ALA A 33 -13.89 5.55 -0.67
N ALA A 34 -14.71 6.47 -0.15
CA ALA A 34 -16.03 6.13 0.38
C ALA A 34 -16.98 5.65 -0.73
N LEU A 35 -16.99 6.33 -1.88
CA LEU A 35 -17.87 6.01 -3.02
C LEU A 35 -17.55 4.66 -3.68
N ILE A 36 -16.27 4.27 -3.73
CA ILE A 36 -15.82 2.97 -4.25
C ILE A 36 -15.63 1.91 -3.15
N GLU A 37 -16.05 2.21 -1.93
CA GLU A 37 -15.99 1.31 -0.76
C GLU A 37 -14.57 0.82 -0.40
N LEU A 38 -13.55 1.63 -0.67
CA LEU A 38 -12.14 1.30 -0.43
C LEU A 38 -11.74 1.55 1.04
N LYS A 39 -12.11 0.61 1.91
CA LYS A 39 -11.89 0.69 3.37
C LYS A 39 -10.42 0.86 3.80
N ALA A 40 -9.49 0.15 3.15
CA ALA A 40 -8.08 0.26 3.56
C ALA A 40 -7.47 1.63 3.28
N PHE A 41 -8.02 2.40 2.34
CA PHE A 41 -7.51 3.73 2.07
C PHE A 41 -7.60 4.65 3.29
N PHE A 42 -8.61 4.48 4.14
CA PHE A 42 -8.72 5.21 5.40
C PHE A 42 -7.56 4.88 6.34
N PHE A 43 -7.17 3.61 6.44
CA PHE A 43 -6.00 3.18 7.22
C PHE A 43 -4.69 3.67 6.59
N GLU A 44 -4.55 3.62 5.27
CA GLU A 44 -3.37 4.12 4.55
C GLU A 44 -3.17 5.63 4.76
N VAL A 45 -4.25 6.41 4.80
CA VAL A 45 -4.19 7.84 5.15
C VAL A 45 -3.65 8.05 6.56
N LEU A 46 -4.03 7.21 7.53
CA LEU A 46 -3.46 7.27 8.89
C LEU A 46 -1.96 6.98 8.89
N VAL A 47 -1.49 6.05 8.05
CA VAL A 47 -0.05 5.73 7.92
C VAL A 47 0.72 6.90 7.30
N ILE A 48 0.20 7.48 6.20
CA ILE A 48 0.78 8.68 5.56
C ILE A 48 0.92 9.80 6.58
N TYR A 49 -0.16 10.08 7.31
CA TYR A 49 -0.21 11.19 8.24
C TYR A 49 0.60 10.94 9.51
N GLY A 50 0.51 9.73 10.06
CA GLY A 50 1.26 9.29 11.23
C GLY A 50 2.77 9.40 11.00
N TRP A 51 3.26 8.95 9.84
CA TRP A 51 4.67 9.10 9.51
C TRP A 51 5.09 10.57 9.36
N TYR A 52 4.24 11.40 8.73
CA TYR A 52 4.47 12.84 8.65
C TYR A 52 4.56 13.53 10.02
N LEU A 53 3.78 13.08 11.01
CA LEU A 53 3.85 13.58 12.38
C LEU A 53 5.14 13.17 13.09
N ILE A 54 5.59 11.92 12.90
CA ILE A 54 6.82 11.39 13.50
C ILE A 54 8.06 12.11 12.97
N CYS A 55 8.16 12.34 11.66
CA CYS A 55 9.38 12.88 11.06
C CYS A 55 9.67 14.34 11.36
N TYR A 56 8.70 15.12 11.84
CA TYR A 56 8.85 16.58 11.92
C TYR A 56 8.18 17.17 13.15
N LYS A 57 8.95 17.98 13.89
CA LYS A 57 8.42 18.84 14.96
C LYS A 57 7.46 19.87 14.35
N LYS A 58 6.30 20.03 14.96
CA LYS A 58 5.23 20.93 14.49
C LYS A 58 5.21 22.20 15.31
N SER A 59 4.95 23.32 14.64
CA SER A 59 4.55 24.54 15.33
C SER A 59 3.14 24.36 15.95
N LYS A 60 2.80 25.17 16.95
CA LYS A 60 1.45 25.15 17.58
C LYS A 60 0.32 25.36 16.56
N LYS A 61 0.55 26.19 15.53
CA LYS A 61 -0.41 26.45 14.44
C LYS A 61 -0.60 25.23 13.54
N GLU A 62 0.48 24.55 13.18
CA GLU A 62 0.41 23.30 12.41
C GLU A 62 -0.24 22.18 13.21
N LEU A 63 0.03 22.09 14.51
CA LEU A 63 -0.63 21.12 15.39
C LEU A 63 -2.16 21.31 15.40
N LEU A 64 -2.63 22.55 15.54
CA LEU A 64 -4.06 22.87 15.50
C LEU A 64 -4.69 22.51 14.16
N LEU A 65 -4.02 22.87 13.05
CA LEU A 65 -4.47 22.54 11.71
C LEU A 65 -4.52 21.01 11.51
N ASN A 66 -3.57 20.27 12.06
CA ASN A 66 -3.54 18.82 12.01
C ASN A 66 -4.70 18.17 12.76
N ILE A 67 -5.06 18.70 13.94
CA ILE A 67 -6.22 18.24 14.70
C ILE A 67 -7.52 18.48 13.92
N ILE A 68 -7.65 19.67 13.30
CA ILE A 68 -8.81 20.00 12.45
C ILE A 68 -8.90 19.03 11.26
N LEU A 69 -7.76 18.70 10.64
CA LEU A 69 -7.72 17.75 9.52
C LEU A 69 -8.18 16.35 9.94
N ILE A 70 -7.71 15.85 11.09
CA ILE A 70 -8.12 14.55 11.62
C ILE A 70 -9.63 14.57 11.92
N ALA A 71 -10.12 15.61 12.60
CA ALA A 71 -11.54 15.74 12.92
C ALA A 71 -12.41 15.77 11.66
N LEU A 72 -11.97 16.48 10.62
CA LEU A 72 -12.71 16.57 9.36
C LEU A 72 -12.63 15.28 8.56
N ALA A 73 -11.49 14.59 8.54
CA ALA A 73 -11.38 13.27 7.93
C ALA A 73 -12.33 12.27 8.59
N VAL A 74 -12.43 12.27 9.92
CA VAL A 74 -13.40 11.47 10.67
C VAL A 74 -14.84 11.85 10.29
N LEU A 75 -15.18 13.14 10.26
CA LEU A 75 -16.50 13.62 9.86
C LEU A 75 -16.89 13.13 8.46
N VAL A 76 -16.01 13.33 7.46
CA VAL A 76 -16.24 12.89 6.08
C VAL A 76 -16.39 11.37 6.00
N SER A 77 -15.60 10.62 6.78
CA SER A 77 -15.70 9.16 6.85
C SER A 77 -17.04 8.73 7.42
N VAL A 78 -17.54 9.37 8.48
CA VAL A 78 -18.85 9.09 9.07
C VAL A 78 -19.98 9.37 8.08
N ILE A 79 -19.90 10.48 7.34
CA ILE A 79 -20.88 10.82 6.30
C ILE A 79 -20.85 9.77 5.18
N GLY A 80 -19.65 9.40 4.70
CA GLY A 80 -19.47 8.38 3.68
C GLY A 80 -20.04 7.02 4.10
N LEU A 81 -19.75 6.58 5.33
CA LEU A 81 -20.31 5.36 5.91
C LEU A 81 -21.83 5.43 6.07
N SER A 82 -22.37 6.59 6.43
CA SER A 82 -23.83 6.77 6.55
C SER A 82 -24.53 6.62 5.20
N ILE A 83 -23.94 7.17 4.13
CA ILE A 83 -24.43 6.99 2.76
C ILE A 83 -24.34 5.51 2.38
N MET A 84 -23.17 4.88 2.58
CA MET A 84 -22.96 3.45 2.28
C MET A 84 -23.96 2.55 3.01
N TYR A 85 -24.22 2.78 4.30
CA TYR A 85 -25.21 1.99 5.05
C TYR A 85 -26.65 2.23 4.65
N ARG A 86 -26.95 3.37 4.01
CA ARG A 86 -28.28 3.64 3.45
C ARG A 86 -28.48 2.88 2.15
N GLU A 87 -27.49 2.94 1.25
CA GLU A 87 -27.58 2.28 -0.06
C GLU A 87 -27.35 0.76 0.05
N TYR A 88 -26.51 0.31 0.99
CA TYR A 88 -26.12 -1.09 1.20
C TYR A 88 -26.26 -1.51 2.68
N PRO A 89 -27.48 -1.79 3.17
CA PRO A 89 -27.74 -2.09 4.59
C PRO A 89 -26.94 -3.27 5.14
N ASN A 90 -26.66 -4.27 4.30
CA ASN A 90 -25.90 -5.47 4.65
C ASN A 90 -24.45 -5.16 5.09
N PHE A 91 -23.92 -3.97 4.75
CA PHE A 91 -22.55 -3.58 5.08
C PHE A 91 -22.31 -3.23 6.55
N LYS A 92 -23.37 -3.01 7.34
CA LYS A 92 -23.24 -2.72 8.79
C LYS A 92 -22.54 -3.86 9.54
N GLY A 93 -22.82 -5.12 9.18
CA GLY A 93 -22.19 -6.29 9.80
C GLY A 93 -20.70 -6.40 9.49
N TYR A 94 -20.31 -6.12 8.24
CA TYR A 94 -18.91 -6.20 7.78
C TYR A 94 -17.99 -5.11 8.34
N MET A 95 -18.54 -4.03 8.91
CA MET A 95 -17.77 -2.95 9.53
C MET A 95 -17.68 -3.07 11.06
N SER A 96 -18.32 -4.09 11.64
CA SER A 96 -18.13 -4.44 13.05
C SER A 96 -16.72 -4.98 13.28
N ILE A 97 -16.26 -4.98 14.54
CA ILE A 97 -14.95 -5.55 14.91
C ILE A 97 -14.85 -7.02 14.45
N ASP A 98 -15.93 -7.78 14.57
CA ASP A 98 -15.96 -9.19 14.19
C ASP A 98 -15.99 -9.36 12.66
N GLY A 99 -16.76 -8.54 11.94
CA GLY A 99 -16.75 -8.53 10.47
C GLY A 99 -15.38 -8.16 9.88
N ILE A 100 -14.65 -7.23 10.50
CA ILE A 100 -13.27 -6.90 10.12
C ILE A 100 -12.34 -8.08 10.40
N LYS A 101 -12.44 -8.73 11.56
CA LYS A 101 -11.63 -9.91 11.90
C LYS A 101 -11.86 -11.04 10.90
N ASP A 102 -13.11 -11.36 10.59
CA ASP A 102 -13.45 -12.40 9.63
C ASP A 102 -12.92 -12.06 8.23
N GLN A 103 -13.00 -10.79 7.81
CA GLN A 103 -12.45 -10.37 6.52
C GLN A 103 -10.92 -10.42 6.47
N LEU A 104 -10.22 -10.27 7.60
CA LEU A 104 -8.75 -10.26 7.68
C LEU A 104 -8.14 -11.63 8.00
N PHE A 105 -8.89 -12.52 8.66
CA PHE A 105 -8.37 -13.79 9.19
C PHE A 105 -9.28 -15.00 8.96
N GLY A 106 -10.52 -14.80 8.49
CA GLY A 106 -11.49 -15.87 8.24
C GLY A 106 -11.21 -16.73 7.01
N ASN A 107 -12.15 -17.61 6.69
CA ASN A 107 -12.01 -18.73 5.73
C ASN A 107 -11.95 -18.36 4.23
N GLY A 108 -11.74 -17.09 3.90
CA GLY A 108 -11.59 -16.59 2.52
C GLY A 108 -11.92 -15.10 2.41
N TYR A 109 -11.56 -14.46 1.30
CA TYR A 109 -11.82 -13.02 1.08
C TYR A 109 -13.29 -12.73 0.76
N THR A 110 -13.92 -13.60 -0.03
CA THR A 110 -15.35 -13.60 -0.37
C THR A 110 -16.14 -14.64 0.42
N GLY A 111 -15.44 -15.49 1.19
CA GLY A 111 -16.02 -16.46 2.10
C GLY A 111 -16.21 -17.86 1.50
N GLN A 112 -15.81 -18.10 0.25
CA GLN A 112 -15.87 -19.43 -0.39
C GLN A 112 -14.64 -19.69 -1.27
N GLY A 113 -13.80 -20.64 -0.85
CA GLY A 113 -12.75 -21.24 -1.67
C GLY A 113 -11.53 -20.35 -1.96
N ASP A 114 -11.61 -19.06 -1.68
CA ASP A 114 -10.56 -18.08 -1.93
C ASP A 114 -9.62 -17.84 -0.75
N LEU A 115 -8.45 -17.27 -1.05
CA LEU A 115 -7.46 -16.97 -0.02
C LEU A 115 -7.79 -15.68 0.72
N ASN A 116 -7.43 -15.64 2.01
CA ASN A 116 -7.44 -14.41 2.79
C ASN A 116 -6.10 -13.66 2.65
N ARG A 117 -6.12 -12.35 2.89
CA ARG A 117 -4.97 -11.42 2.89
C ARG A 117 -3.81 -11.86 3.78
N PHE A 118 -4.12 -12.23 5.03
CA PHE A 118 -3.08 -12.50 6.05
C PHE A 118 -2.87 -13.98 6.33
N THR A 119 -3.90 -14.81 6.17
CA THR A 119 -3.81 -16.26 6.42
C THR A 119 -3.63 -17.09 5.15
N GLY A 120 -3.75 -16.48 3.96
CA GLY A 120 -3.65 -17.18 2.67
C GLY A 120 -2.34 -17.94 2.46
N ILE A 121 -1.23 -17.45 3.03
CA ILE A 121 0.08 -18.14 2.98
C ILE A 121 0.01 -19.50 3.68
N PHE A 122 -0.66 -19.61 4.82
CA PHE A 122 -0.84 -20.89 5.53
C PHE A 122 -1.75 -21.84 4.76
N THR A 123 -2.75 -21.31 4.07
CA THR A 123 -3.60 -22.12 3.19
C THR A 123 -2.82 -22.64 1.98
N ILE A 124 -1.91 -21.84 1.40
CA ILE A 124 -1.04 -22.29 0.30
C ILE A 124 -0.10 -23.40 0.80
N GLU A 125 0.54 -23.20 1.95
CA GLU A 125 1.45 -24.19 2.54
C GLU A 125 0.75 -25.54 2.78
N SER A 126 -0.45 -25.50 3.37
CA SER A 126 -1.21 -26.71 3.68
C SER A 126 -1.87 -27.34 2.46
N LYS A 127 -2.49 -26.56 1.57
CA LYS A 127 -3.34 -27.09 0.47
C LYS A 127 -2.64 -27.16 -0.89
N PHE A 128 -1.72 -26.25 -1.21
CA PHE A 128 -1.07 -26.24 -2.54
C PHE A 128 0.25 -26.98 -2.49
N PHE A 129 0.99 -26.79 -1.39
CA PHE A 129 2.28 -27.41 -1.20
C PHE A 129 2.19 -28.75 -0.47
N ASN A 130 1.04 -29.08 0.14
CA ASN A 130 0.82 -30.31 0.91
C ASN A 130 1.87 -30.47 2.02
N HIS A 131 2.20 -29.39 2.73
CA HIS A 131 3.24 -29.35 3.76
C HIS A 131 4.66 -29.71 3.26
N ASP A 132 4.91 -29.62 1.95
CA ASP A 132 6.23 -29.84 1.37
C ASP A 132 7.19 -28.71 1.77
N PHE A 133 8.26 -29.07 2.47
CA PHE A 133 9.24 -28.11 2.98
C PHE A 133 9.95 -27.34 1.85
N ILE A 134 10.32 -28.00 0.75
CA ILE A 134 11.06 -27.39 -0.35
C ILE A 134 10.18 -26.36 -1.06
N LYS A 135 8.93 -26.71 -1.37
CA LYS A 135 7.95 -25.77 -1.96
C LYS A 135 7.61 -24.64 -1.00
N THR A 136 7.55 -24.89 0.30
CA THR A 136 7.34 -23.84 1.29
C THR A 136 8.49 -22.83 1.28
N MET A 137 9.74 -23.30 1.15
CA MET A 137 10.91 -22.42 1.15
C MET A 137 11.12 -21.69 -0.19
N PHE A 138 10.90 -22.36 -1.32
CA PHE A 138 11.27 -21.88 -2.66
C PHE A 138 10.11 -21.69 -3.64
N GLY A 139 8.89 -22.06 -3.25
CA GLY A 139 7.71 -22.02 -4.10
C GLY A 139 7.74 -23.07 -5.21
N VAL A 140 6.89 -22.88 -6.21
CA VAL A 140 6.83 -23.74 -7.41
C VAL A 140 7.73 -23.27 -8.54
N GLY A 141 8.47 -22.18 -8.34
CA GLY A 141 9.31 -21.54 -9.34
C GLY A 141 8.62 -20.37 -10.04
N LEU A 142 9.43 -19.39 -10.43
CA LEU A 142 8.98 -18.21 -11.16
C LEU A 142 8.29 -18.61 -12.47
N GLY A 143 7.14 -18.00 -12.74
CA GLY A 143 6.35 -18.28 -13.95
C GLY A 143 5.47 -19.52 -13.87
N ASN A 144 5.81 -20.52 -13.04
CA ASN A 144 5.04 -21.77 -12.96
C ASN A 144 3.65 -21.64 -12.33
N ALA A 145 3.38 -20.52 -11.64
CA ALA A 145 2.06 -20.18 -11.11
C ALA A 145 1.49 -18.91 -11.76
N SER A 146 1.88 -18.64 -13.01
CA SER A 146 1.42 -17.46 -13.75
C SER A 146 0.42 -17.83 -14.82
N GLU A 147 -0.32 -16.80 -15.24
CA GLU A 147 -1.17 -16.79 -16.41
C GLU A 147 -0.67 -15.64 -17.28
N SER A 148 -0.52 -15.91 -18.57
CA SER A 148 -0.09 -14.94 -19.56
C SER A 148 -1.10 -14.90 -20.69
N SER A 149 -1.49 -13.71 -21.11
CA SER A 149 -2.31 -13.51 -22.31
C SER A 149 -1.59 -13.95 -23.59
N ILE A 150 -0.25 -14.05 -23.56
CA ILE A 150 0.59 -14.38 -24.71
C ILE A 150 1.08 -15.84 -24.65
N LEU A 151 1.45 -16.31 -23.45
CA LEU A 151 2.05 -17.64 -23.24
C LEU A 151 1.06 -18.68 -22.70
N GLY A 152 -0.20 -18.29 -22.48
CA GLY A 152 -1.24 -19.17 -21.93
C GLY A 152 -1.14 -19.32 -20.42
N THR A 153 -1.88 -20.31 -19.90
CA THR A 153 -1.91 -20.66 -18.47
C THR A 153 -0.98 -21.82 -18.17
N THR A 154 -0.55 -21.89 -16.91
CA THR A 154 0.25 -23.01 -16.40
C THR A 154 -0.64 -24.04 -15.73
N LEU A 155 -0.21 -25.31 -15.70
CA LEU A 155 -0.96 -26.38 -15.01
C LEU A 155 -1.27 -26.03 -13.55
N PHE A 156 -0.31 -25.38 -12.87
CA PHE A 156 -0.52 -24.93 -11.49
C PHE A 156 -1.62 -23.85 -11.43
N TYR A 157 -1.58 -22.87 -12.33
CA TYR A 157 -2.63 -21.84 -12.40
C TYR A 157 -3.99 -22.49 -12.63
N ASP A 158 -4.13 -23.37 -13.62
CA ASP A 158 -5.41 -24.02 -13.93
C ASP A 158 -5.96 -24.84 -12.75
N THR A 159 -5.08 -25.45 -11.96
CA THR A 159 -5.46 -26.22 -10.78
C THR A 159 -5.98 -25.34 -9.64
N TYR A 160 -5.35 -24.18 -9.43
CA TYR A 160 -5.59 -23.35 -8.24
C TYR A 160 -6.21 -21.98 -8.53
N ALA A 161 -6.59 -21.66 -9.77
CA ALA A 161 -7.14 -20.36 -10.17
C ALA A 161 -8.36 -19.95 -9.33
N ASN A 162 -9.24 -20.91 -9.01
CA ASN A 162 -10.44 -20.67 -8.20
C ASN A 162 -10.16 -20.16 -6.79
N SER A 163 -8.94 -20.34 -6.28
CA SER A 163 -8.53 -19.80 -4.97
C SER A 163 -8.21 -18.31 -4.99
N ASN A 164 -8.10 -17.71 -6.18
CA ASN A 164 -7.72 -16.32 -6.37
C ASN A 164 -6.41 -15.92 -5.65
N TYR A 165 -5.43 -16.84 -5.56
CA TYR A 165 -4.16 -16.58 -4.88
C TYR A 165 -3.33 -15.42 -5.48
N LYS A 166 -3.72 -14.88 -6.63
CA LYS A 166 -3.14 -13.70 -7.29
C LYS A 166 -3.68 -12.37 -6.75
N TRP A 167 -4.79 -12.34 -6.02
CA TRP A 167 -5.39 -11.11 -5.50
C TRP A 167 -4.53 -10.37 -4.48
N PHE A 168 -3.54 -11.04 -3.90
CA PHE A 168 -2.56 -10.45 -3.00
C PHE A 168 -1.15 -10.77 -3.45
N VAL A 169 -0.27 -9.77 -3.45
CA VAL A 169 1.14 -9.96 -3.83
C VAL A 169 1.82 -10.96 -2.90
N ALA A 170 1.51 -10.94 -1.61
CA ALA A 170 2.07 -11.85 -0.62
C ALA A 170 1.80 -13.32 -0.96
N THR A 171 0.54 -13.66 -1.26
CA THR A 171 0.14 -15.03 -1.62
C THR A 171 0.73 -15.43 -2.98
N TYR A 172 0.74 -14.52 -3.95
CA TYR A 172 1.33 -14.80 -5.26
C TYR A 172 2.84 -15.04 -5.20
N MET A 173 3.58 -14.15 -4.52
CA MET A 173 5.03 -14.27 -4.34
C MET A 173 5.38 -15.52 -3.53
N PHE A 174 4.62 -15.83 -2.48
CA PHE A 174 4.81 -17.05 -1.71
C PHE A 174 4.60 -18.30 -2.57
N THR A 175 3.57 -18.34 -3.40
CA THR A 175 3.34 -19.45 -4.33
C THR A 175 4.53 -19.65 -5.29
N GLN A 176 5.05 -18.57 -5.88
CA GLN A 176 6.13 -18.67 -6.89
C GLN A 176 7.51 -18.88 -6.30
N THR A 177 7.81 -18.25 -5.17
CA THR A 177 9.18 -18.11 -4.66
C THR A 177 9.35 -18.54 -3.20
N GLY A 178 8.26 -18.99 -2.56
CA GLY A 178 8.25 -19.46 -1.19
C GLY A 178 8.55 -18.37 -0.17
N VAL A 179 8.90 -18.80 1.04
CA VAL A 179 9.29 -17.91 2.14
C VAL A 179 10.47 -17.03 1.74
N PHE A 180 11.49 -17.59 1.08
CA PHE A 180 12.71 -16.84 0.78
C PHE A 180 12.45 -15.66 -0.14
N GLY A 181 11.72 -15.86 -1.24
CA GLY A 181 11.45 -14.76 -2.16
C GLY A 181 10.50 -13.72 -1.56
N LEU A 182 9.51 -14.13 -0.75
CA LEU A 182 8.64 -13.19 -0.05
C LEU A 182 9.43 -12.31 0.95
N ILE A 183 10.30 -12.91 1.77
CA ILE A 183 11.15 -12.17 2.70
C ILE A 183 12.08 -11.22 1.95
N LEU A 184 12.71 -11.70 0.87
CA LEU A 184 13.59 -10.85 0.05
C LEU A 184 12.83 -9.66 -0.54
N TYR A 185 11.61 -9.89 -1.04
CA TYR A 185 10.75 -8.84 -1.57
C TYR A 185 10.40 -7.78 -0.50
N LEU A 186 9.94 -8.21 0.68
CA LEU A 186 9.64 -7.31 1.80
C LEU A 186 10.88 -6.57 2.31
N SER A 187 12.01 -7.26 2.39
CA SER A 187 13.28 -6.68 2.84
C SER A 187 13.76 -5.56 1.92
N THR A 188 13.37 -5.57 0.64
CA THR A 188 13.70 -4.51 -0.30
C THR A 188 13.07 -3.19 0.15
N PHE A 189 11.79 -3.16 0.52
CA PHE A 189 11.15 -1.93 1.00
C PHE A 189 11.72 -1.48 2.34
N LEU A 190 12.06 -2.40 3.24
CA LEU A 190 12.70 -2.08 4.51
C LEU A 190 14.11 -1.48 4.30
N PHE A 191 14.90 -2.08 3.41
CA PHE A 191 16.21 -1.56 3.04
C PHE A 191 16.09 -0.17 2.41
N LEU A 192 15.19 0.01 1.43
CA LEU A 192 14.95 1.30 0.80
C LEU A 192 14.46 2.35 1.80
N PHE A 193 13.72 1.97 2.84
CA PHE A 193 13.27 2.87 3.90
C PHE A 193 14.44 3.45 4.73
N PHE A 194 15.48 2.67 5.01
CA PHE A 194 16.66 3.13 5.77
C PHE A 194 17.78 3.68 4.89
N LYS A 195 17.88 3.25 3.63
CA LYS A 195 18.89 3.72 2.67
C LYS A 195 18.88 5.25 2.59
N LYS A 196 20.05 5.88 2.55
CA LYS A 196 20.17 7.34 2.40
C LYS A 196 19.46 7.79 1.12
N LYS A 197 18.66 8.85 1.24
CA LYS A 197 17.98 9.50 0.11
C LYS A 197 18.89 10.60 -0.42
N GLU A 198 19.09 10.63 -1.72
CA GLU A 198 19.86 11.65 -2.42
C GLU A 198 19.04 12.93 -2.64
N ASN A 199 17.71 12.81 -2.63
CA ASN A 199 16.80 13.92 -2.83
C ASN A 199 15.98 14.21 -1.57
N ASP A 200 16.40 15.23 -0.83
CA ASP A 200 15.71 15.64 0.41
C ASP A 200 14.26 16.09 0.18
N LYS A 201 13.94 16.65 -1.01
CA LYS A 201 12.56 17.06 -1.36
C LYS A 201 11.61 15.87 -1.35
N TYR A 202 12.06 14.71 -1.84
CA TYR A 202 11.25 13.50 -1.96
C TYR A 202 11.54 12.46 -0.88
N ARG A 203 12.41 12.77 0.09
CA ARG A 203 12.77 11.87 1.18
C ARG A 203 11.55 11.34 1.92
N MET A 204 10.64 12.23 2.33
CA MET A 204 9.42 11.83 3.03
C MET A 204 8.52 10.97 2.14
N ASN A 205 8.38 11.34 0.86
CA ASN A 205 7.56 10.57 -0.08
C ASN A 205 8.04 9.13 -0.18
N THR A 206 9.34 8.94 -0.41
CA THR A 206 9.93 7.60 -0.49
C THR A 206 9.72 6.81 0.79
N GLN A 207 9.89 7.43 1.97
CA GLN A 207 9.68 6.72 3.25
C GLN A 207 8.23 6.29 3.44
N ILE A 208 7.27 7.19 3.19
CA ILE A 208 5.84 6.88 3.26
C ILE A 208 5.49 5.76 2.28
N MET A 209 5.98 5.84 1.04
CA MET A 209 5.72 4.81 0.03
C MET A 209 6.35 3.47 0.41
N CYS A 210 7.49 3.42 1.11
CA CYS A 210 8.03 2.15 1.62
C CYS A 210 7.12 1.54 2.69
N LEU A 211 6.58 2.35 3.60
CA LEU A 211 5.63 1.87 4.62
C LEU A 211 4.33 1.36 4.00
N LEU A 212 3.79 2.12 3.05
CA LEU A 212 2.59 1.73 2.31
C LEU A 212 2.84 0.48 1.46
N ALA A 213 4.02 0.35 0.84
CA ALA A 213 4.37 -0.83 0.07
C ALA A 213 4.30 -2.10 0.91
N LEU A 214 4.87 -2.09 2.12
CA LEU A 214 4.80 -3.22 3.06
C LEU A 214 3.36 -3.64 3.38
N LEU A 215 2.43 -2.68 3.49
CA LEU A 215 1.01 -2.96 3.72
C LEU A 215 0.33 -3.49 2.46
N LEU A 216 0.58 -2.85 1.32
CA LEU A 216 -0.02 -3.20 0.02
C LEU A 216 0.34 -4.61 -0.42
N VAL A 217 1.54 -5.11 -0.08
CA VAL A 217 1.95 -6.50 -0.37
C VAL A 217 0.92 -7.52 0.14
N PHE A 218 0.38 -7.31 1.34
CA PHE A 218 -0.63 -8.20 1.92
C PHE A 218 -2.06 -7.80 1.58
N TYR A 219 -2.27 -6.53 1.23
CA TYR A 219 -3.62 -6.00 1.08
C TYR A 219 -4.24 -6.25 -0.30
N ASN A 220 -3.45 -6.13 -1.39
CA ASN A 220 -3.93 -6.27 -2.76
C ASN A 220 -2.83 -6.67 -3.76
N ASP A 221 -3.18 -6.65 -5.04
CA ASP A 221 -2.37 -7.02 -6.20
C ASP A 221 -1.70 -5.81 -6.88
N THR A 222 -1.67 -4.63 -6.24
CA THR A 222 -1.18 -3.37 -6.87
C THR A 222 0.18 -3.52 -7.53
N PHE A 223 1.09 -4.28 -6.92
CA PHE A 223 2.45 -4.46 -7.46
C PHE A 223 2.54 -5.44 -8.64
N LEU A 224 1.49 -6.20 -8.91
CA LEU A 224 1.38 -7.11 -10.07
C LEU A 224 0.71 -6.44 -11.26
N THR A 225 0.06 -5.28 -11.06
CA THR A 225 -0.67 -4.53 -12.09
C THR A 225 0.06 -3.24 -12.48
N ASP A 226 -0.45 -2.56 -13.50
CA ASP A 226 0.12 -1.30 -13.99
C ASP A 226 0.13 -0.18 -12.93
N ALA A 227 -0.71 -0.28 -11.90
CA ALA A 227 -0.70 0.64 -10.77
C ALA A 227 0.64 0.61 -9.99
N GLY A 228 1.35 -0.52 -10.02
CA GLY A 228 2.67 -0.69 -9.41
C GLY A 228 3.71 0.28 -9.95
N TYR A 229 3.65 0.64 -11.24
CA TYR A 229 4.59 1.58 -11.85
C TYR A 229 4.58 2.95 -11.15
N LEU A 230 3.41 3.44 -10.75
CA LEU A 230 3.29 4.70 -10.03
C LEU A 230 3.89 4.62 -8.62
N VAL A 231 3.77 3.47 -7.96
CA VAL A 231 4.39 3.24 -6.65
C VAL A 231 5.92 3.21 -6.77
N TYR A 232 6.45 2.46 -7.74
CA TYR A 232 7.90 2.41 -7.99
C TYR A 232 8.47 3.77 -8.39
N PHE A 233 7.74 4.54 -9.20
CA PHE A 233 8.11 5.91 -9.53
C PHE A 233 8.20 6.81 -8.28
N ALA A 234 7.18 6.75 -7.41
CA ALA A 234 7.18 7.53 -6.17
C ALA A 234 8.29 7.11 -5.20
N LEU A 235 8.62 5.80 -5.14
CA LEU A 235 9.75 5.27 -4.36
C LEU A 235 11.09 5.80 -4.89
N ALA A 236 11.29 5.79 -6.21
CA ALA A 236 12.52 6.23 -6.87
C ALA A 236 12.81 7.72 -6.62
N GLY A 237 11.79 8.55 -6.40
CA GLY A 237 11.94 10.01 -6.23
C GLY A 237 13.00 10.43 -5.21
N GLY A 238 13.11 9.74 -4.08
CA GLY A 238 14.12 10.02 -3.05
C GLY A 238 15.56 9.63 -3.42
N PHE A 239 15.76 8.85 -4.47
CA PHE A 239 17.07 8.36 -4.91
C PHE A 239 17.58 9.05 -6.19
N VAL A 240 16.73 9.82 -6.88
CA VAL A 240 17.14 10.60 -8.06
C VAL A 240 17.90 11.85 -7.62
N LYS A 241 19.15 11.99 -8.06
CA LYS A 241 19.96 13.19 -7.79
C LYS A 241 19.25 14.46 -8.31
N SER A 242 19.17 15.48 -7.45
CA SER A 242 18.70 16.80 -7.87
C SER A 242 19.82 17.53 -8.60
N LYS A 243 19.58 17.94 -9.85
CA LYS A 243 20.51 18.77 -10.65
C LYS A 243 20.93 20.07 -9.94
N VAL A 244 20.03 20.66 -9.15
CA VAL A 244 20.30 21.87 -8.35
C VAL A 244 21.39 21.65 -7.31
N SER A 245 21.58 20.41 -6.84
CA SER A 245 22.67 20.10 -5.90
C SER A 245 24.05 19.97 -6.57
N GLU A 246 24.10 19.72 -7.89
CA GLU A 246 25.35 19.67 -8.65
C GLU A 246 25.83 21.07 -9.02
N GLU A 247 24.94 21.97 -9.45
CA GLU A 247 25.30 23.37 -9.73
C GLU A 247 25.81 24.09 -8.47
N ASN A 248 25.14 23.93 -7.32
CA ASN A 248 25.61 24.53 -6.06
C ASN A 248 26.94 23.94 -5.57
N LYS A 249 27.24 22.67 -5.87
CA LYS A 249 28.55 22.08 -5.56
C LYS A 249 29.66 22.62 -6.46
N MET A 250 29.37 22.86 -7.75
CA MET A 250 30.33 23.46 -8.66
C MET A 250 30.65 24.92 -8.30
N ILE A 251 29.66 25.69 -7.81
CA ILE A 251 29.88 27.07 -7.37
C ILE A 251 30.75 27.14 -6.11
N ILE A 252 30.62 26.19 -5.18
CA ILE A 252 31.43 26.15 -3.94
C ILE A 252 32.86 25.68 -4.21
N GLN A 253 33.12 24.94 -5.29
CA GLN A 253 34.47 24.51 -5.66
C GLN A 253 35.26 25.56 -6.46
N HIS A 254 34.61 26.65 -6.89
CA HIS A 254 35.23 27.73 -7.66
C HIS A 254 35.37 29.05 -6.88
N ASN A 255 35.07 29.06 -5.58
CA ASN A 255 35.35 30.16 -4.65
C ASN A 255 36.30 29.69 -3.53
#